data_AF-A0A2M9N025-F1
#
_entry.id   AF-A0A2M9N025-F1
#
_cell.length_a   1.000
_cell.length_b   1.000
_cell.length_c   1.000
_cell.angle_alpha   90.00
_cell.angle_beta   90.00
_cell.angle_gamma   90.00
#
_symmetry.space_group_name_H-M   'P 1'
#
loop_
_entity.id
_entity.type
_entity.pdbx_description
1 polymer ?
#
loop_
_entity_poly.entity_id
_entity_poly.type
_entity_poly.pdbx_seq_one_letter_code
_entity_poly.pdbx_strand_id
1 'polypeptide(L)'
;MKKKYVLILIMILTLVGCNNKTISLTGESDSWSGEYTANINGDKESGNFIFGYKNATGKELNNLEITINDGERVLKEGNHRGAIIEMPSSCSGCAVTNETMPIKVEIKWDDKEETFHLKTKDR
;
A
#
# COMPACT_ATOMS: atom_id res chain seq x y z
N MET A 1 -5.25 52.45 -12.40
CA MET A 1 -5.89 51.13 -12.57
C MET A 1 -4.85 50.04 -12.87
N LYS A 2 -3.83 49.84 -12.02
CA LYS A 2 -2.78 48.81 -12.23
C LYS A 2 -2.58 47.90 -11.01
N LYS A 3 -2.96 48.38 -9.81
CA LYS A 3 -2.87 47.63 -8.54
C LYS A 3 -3.97 46.57 -8.34
N LYS A 4 -5.12 46.69 -9.03
CA LYS A 4 -6.23 45.72 -8.93
C LYS A 4 -5.95 44.40 -9.67
N TYR A 5 -5.10 44.43 -10.70
CA TYR A 5 -4.75 43.23 -11.49
C TYR A 5 -3.73 42.33 -10.78
N VAL A 6 -2.91 42.88 -9.87
CA VAL A 6 -1.98 42.10 -9.05
C VAL A 6 -2.77 41.18 -8.10
N LEU A 7 -3.84 41.69 -7.49
CA LEU A 7 -4.65 40.94 -6.52
C LEU A 7 -5.40 39.76 -7.17
N ILE A 8 -5.74 39.87 -8.46
CA ILE A 8 -6.34 38.79 -9.26
C ILE A 8 -5.30 37.72 -9.62
N LEU A 9 -4.04 38.11 -9.86
CA LEU A 9 -2.96 37.17 -10.22
C LEU A 9 -2.55 36.28 -9.05
N ILE A 10 -2.60 36.77 -7.80
CA ILE A 10 -2.29 35.98 -6.60
C ILE A 10 -3.38 34.92 -6.31
N MET A 11 -4.64 35.19 -6.68
CA MET A 11 -5.77 34.29 -6.41
C MET A 11 -5.80 33.04 -7.31
N ILE A 12 -5.08 33.07 -8.43
CA ILE A 12 -5.02 31.96 -9.40
C ILE A 12 -4.03 30.87 -8.95
N LEU A 13 -3.11 31.18 -8.03
CA LEU A 13 -2.07 30.25 -7.56
C LEU A 13 -2.54 29.28 -6.45
N THR A 14 -3.75 29.44 -5.92
CA THR A 14 -4.26 28.59 -4.82
C THR A 14 -5.17 27.45 -5.28
N LEU A 15 -5.38 27.26 -6.59
CA LEU A 15 -6.09 26.08 -7.12
C LEU A 15 -5.10 24.93 -7.38
N VAL A 16 -4.36 24.52 -6.35
CA VAL A 16 -3.75 23.17 -6.35
C VAL A 16 -4.90 22.21 -6.09
N GLY A 17 -5.43 21.64 -7.16
CA GLY A 17 -6.57 20.72 -7.08
C GLY A 17 -6.24 19.52 -6.22
N CYS A 18 -7.11 19.22 -5.25
CA CYS A 18 -7.16 17.91 -4.60
C CYS A 18 -7.53 16.87 -5.66
N ASN A 19 -6.52 16.26 -6.28
CA ASN A 19 -6.73 15.11 -7.15
C ASN A 19 -6.91 13.88 -6.26
N ASN A 20 -8.15 13.60 -5.89
CA ASN A 20 -8.48 12.38 -5.16
C ASN A 20 -8.37 11.20 -6.12
N LYS A 21 -7.53 10.23 -5.79
CA LYS A 21 -7.31 9.03 -6.58
C LYS A 21 -7.39 7.81 -5.68
N THR A 22 -8.00 6.74 -6.18
CA THR A 22 -7.94 5.42 -5.55
C THR A 22 -7.09 4.51 -6.43
N ILE A 23 -6.15 3.79 -5.81
CA ILE A 23 -5.34 2.77 -6.47
C ILE A 23 -5.66 1.40 -5.87
N SER A 24 -5.53 0.36 -6.69
CA SER A 24 -5.63 -1.03 -6.28
C SER A 24 -4.55 -1.84 -7.01
N LEU A 25 -3.73 -2.54 -6.24
CA LEU A 25 -2.64 -3.37 -6.72
C LEU A 25 -2.83 -4.79 -6.19
N THR A 26 -2.51 -5.78 -7.02
CA THR A 26 -2.65 -7.20 -6.66
C THR A 26 -1.40 -7.97 -7.05
N GLY A 27 -1.12 -9.05 -6.35
CA GLY A 27 -0.03 -9.96 -6.66
C GLY A 27 -0.16 -11.25 -5.87
N GLU A 28 0.49 -12.31 -6.32
CA GLU A 28 0.40 -13.62 -5.69
C GLU A 28 1.73 -14.37 -5.78
N SER A 29 1.91 -15.32 -4.87
CA SER A 29 2.94 -16.36 -4.88
C SER A 29 2.27 -17.73 -4.71
N ASP A 30 3.07 -18.78 -4.46
CA ASP A 30 2.55 -20.15 -4.34
C ASP A 30 1.57 -20.29 -3.18
N SER A 31 1.91 -19.72 -2.01
CA SER A 31 1.11 -19.85 -0.78
C SER A 31 0.28 -18.61 -0.44
N TRP A 32 0.57 -17.46 -1.07
CA TRP A 32 -0.03 -16.18 -0.68
C TRP A 32 -0.70 -15.45 -1.85
N SER A 33 -1.76 -14.72 -1.54
CA SER A 33 -2.28 -13.62 -2.34
C SER A 33 -2.10 -12.31 -1.57
N GLY A 34 -1.93 -11.21 -2.29
CA GLY A 34 -1.80 -9.88 -1.71
C GLY A 34 -2.59 -8.85 -2.51
N GLU A 35 -3.19 -7.92 -1.77
CA GLU A 35 -3.85 -6.74 -2.30
C GLU A 35 -3.36 -5.50 -1.55
N TYR A 36 -3.17 -4.40 -2.29
CA TYR A 36 -3.03 -3.08 -1.71
C TYR A 36 -4.05 -2.13 -2.31
N THR A 37 -4.89 -1.54 -1.47
CA THR A 37 -5.82 -0.50 -1.88
C THR A 37 -5.55 0.78 -1.11
N ALA A 38 -5.45 1.92 -1.80
CA ALA A 38 -5.19 3.21 -1.16
C ALA A 38 -5.97 4.37 -1.78
N ASN A 39 -6.41 5.27 -0.91
CA ASN A 39 -7.01 6.56 -1.24
C ASN A 39 -5.96 7.65 -1.06
N ILE A 40 -5.63 8.32 -2.15
CA ILE A 40 -4.64 9.38 -2.25
C ILE A 40 -5.37 10.71 -2.44
N ASN A 41 -5.04 11.71 -1.61
CA ASN A 41 -5.56 13.06 -1.71
C ASN A 41 -4.40 14.05 -1.51
N GLY A 42 -3.84 14.55 -2.61
CA GLY A 42 -2.65 15.41 -2.58
C GLY A 42 -1.43 14.65 -2.05
N ASP A 43 -0.92 15.07 -0.91
CA ASP A 43 0.22 14.48 -0.18
C ASP A 43 -0.21 13.52 0.94
N LYS A 44 -1.50 13.18 0.98
CA LYS A 44 -2.08 12.25 1.95
C LYS A 44 -2.41 10.92 1.29
N GLU A 45 -2.09 9.84 1.97
CA GLU A 45 -2.43 8.48 1.58
C GLU A 45 -3.02 7.72 2.76
N SER A 46 -4.14 7.06 2.52
CA SER A 46 -4.74 6.10 3.43
C SER A 46 -4.96 4.79 2.68
N GLY A 47 -4.20 3.77 3.03
CA GLY A 47 -4.21 2.48 2.37
C GLY A 47 -4.30 1.30 3.30
N ASN A 48 -4.52 0.13 2.73
CA ASN A 48 -4.60 -1.13 3.45
C ASN A 48 -3.99 -2.25 2.63
N PHE A 49 -3.10 -3.02 3.23
CA PHE A 49 -2.59 -4.26 2.68
C PHE A 49 -3.42 -5.41 3.22
N ILE A 50 -3.80 -6.34 2.34
CA ILE A 50 -4.49 -7.57 2.71
C ILE A 50 -3.70 -8.73 2.13
N PHE A 51 -3.26 -9.65 2.99
CA PHE A 51 -2.56 -10.86 2.60
C PHE A 51 -3.39 -12.09 2.93
N GLY A 52 -3.69 -12.90 1.91
CA GLY A 52 -4.45 -14.13 2.01
C GLY A 52 -3.55 -15.36 1.93
N TYR A 53 -3.55 -16.21 2.96
CA TYR A 53 -2.90 -17.51 2.93
C TYR A 53 -3.79 -18.53 2.22
N LYS A 54 -3.38 -18.98 1.04
CA LYS A 54 -4.18 -19.84 0.13
C LYS A 54 -4.49 -21.21 0.74
N ASN A 55 -3.60 -21.73 1.57
CA ASN A 55 -3.70 -23.06 2.17
C ASN A 55 -4.17 -23.02 3.63
N ALA A 56 -5.09 -22.11 3.97
CA ALA A 56 -5.60 -21.95 5.33
C ALA A 56 -6.44 -23.16 5.77
N THR A 57 -5.78 -24.18 6.31
CA THR A 57 -6.39 -25.39 6.87
C THR A 57 -6.67 -25.28 8.37
N GLY A 58 -6.64 -24.07 8.94
CA GLY A 58 -6.71 -23.83 10.38
C GLY A 58 -5.38 -24.05 11.12
N LYS A 59 -4.30 -24.31 10.38
CA LYS A 59 -2.94 -24.37 10.91
C LYS A 59 -2.46 -22.97 11.33
N GLU A 60 -1.85 -22.88 12.51
CA GLU A 60 -1.16 -21.69 13.01
C GLU A 60 0.17 -21.51 12.27
N LEU A 61 0.41 -20.29 11.77
CA LEU A 61 1.67 -19.90 11.12
C LEU A 61 2.61 -19.36 12.21
N ASN A 62 3.81 -19.94 12.32
CA ASN A 62 4.79 -19.52 13.32
C ASN A 62 5.82 -18.56 12.69
N ASN A 63 6.29 -17.61 13.50
CA ASN A 63 7.28 -16.60 13.13
C ASN A 63 6.90 -15.85 11.84
N LEU A 64 5.65 -15.38 11.77
CA LEU A 64 5.17 -14.64 10.61
C LEU A 64 5.85 -13.28 10.53
N GLU A 65 6.52 -13.00 9.42
CA GLU A 65 7.11 -11.71 9.11
C GLU A 65 6.74 -11.30 7.68
N ILE A 66 6.17 -10.11 7.54
CA ILE A 66 5.82 -9.52 6.25
C ILE A 66 6.62 -8.25 6.07
N THR A 67 7.40 -8.18 5.01
CA THR A 67 8.26 -7.04 4.66
C THR A 67 7.81 -6.44 3.34
N ILE A 68 7.64 -5.11 3.33
CA ILE A 68 7.28 -4.32 2.16
C ILE A 68 8.48 -3.47 1.73
N ASN A 69 8.78 -3.47 0.43
CA ASN A 69 9.84 -2.66 -0.19
C ASN A 69 11.14 -2.67 0.62
N ASP A 70 11.73 -3.85 0.83
CA ASP A 70 13.03 -4.02 1.47
C ASP A 70 13.14 -3.39 2.88
N GLY A 71 12.03 -3.37 3.63
CA GLY A 71 12.00 -2.93 5.03
C GLY A 71 11.39 -1.56 5.27
N GLU A 72 10.85 -0.89 4.23
CA GLU A 72 10.04 0.32 4.42
C GLU A 72 8.92 0.11 5.44
N ARG A 73 8.30 -1.08 5.40
CA ARG A 73 7.35 -1.53 6.43
C ARG A 73 7.55 -3.00 6.74
N VAL A 74 7.42 -3.32 8.02
CA VAL A 74 7.58 -4.68 8.54
C VAL A 74 6.49 -4.97 9.56
N LEU A 75 5.76 -6.06 9.36
CA LEU A 75 4.88 -6.66 10.36
C LEU A 75 5.57 -7.93 10.86
N LYS A 76 5.65 -8.09 12.19
CA LYS A 76 6.13 -9.32 12.83
C LYS A 76 5.08 -9.82 13.81
N GLU A 77 4.65 -11.05 13.62
CA GLU A 77 3.74 -11.75 14.53
C GLU A 77 4.37 -13.07 14.95
N GLY A 78 4.38 -13.33 16.27
CA GLY A 78 4.95 -14.58 16.80
C GLY A 78 4.20 -15.80 16.26
N ASN A 79 2.89 -15.85 16.50
CA ASN A 79 2.02 -16.83 15.90
C ASN A 79 0.79 -16.15 15.32
N HIS A 80 0.45 -16.49 14.07
CA HIS A 80 -0.75 -16.00 13.41
C HIS A 80 -1.75 -17.14 13.23
N ARG A 81 -3.00 -16.90 13.65
CA ARG A 81 -4.13 -17.79 13.39
C ARG A 81 -5.14 -17.08 12.50
N GLY A 82 -5.26 -17.55 11.28
CA GLY A 82 -6.15 -16.94 10.30
C GLY A 82 -5.67 -17.19 8.89
N ALA A 83 -6.57 -16.96 7.94
CA ALA A 83 -6.24 -16.98 6.52
C ALA A 83 -5.87 -15.59 6.00
N ILE A 84 -6.14 -14.52 6.77
CA ILE A 84 -6.08 -13.13 6.30
C ILE A 84 -5.30 -12.31 7.30
N ILE A 85 -4.32 -11.56 6.80
CA ILE A 85 -3.59 -10.53 7.54
C ILE A 85 -3.88 -9.18 6.92
N GLU A 86 -4.29 -8.23 7.76
CA GLU A 86 -4.49 -6.84 7.36
C GLU A 86 -3.40 -5.95 7.95
N MET A 87 -2.83 -5.08 7.12
CA MET A 87 -1.80 -4.14 7.54
C MET A 87 -2.16 -2.74 7.03
N PRO A 88 -2.81 -1.91 7.86
CA PRO A 88 -3.19 -0.56 7.47
C PRO A 88 -1.95 0.32 7.27
N SER A 89 -2.07 1.26 6.35
CA SER A 89 -1.04 2.24 6.00
C SER A 89 -1.67 3.62 5.99
N SER A 90 -1.05 4.61 6.64
CA SER A 90 -1.51 5.99 6.52
C SER A 90 -0.33 6.94 6.60
N CYS A 91 -0.40 8.00 5.81
CA CYS A 91 0.65 8.99 5.75
C CYS A 91 0.11 10.35 5.29
N SER A 92 0.70 11.44 5.78
CA SER A 92 0.39 12.81 5.40
C SER A 92 1.69 13.58 5.22
N GLY A 93 1.85 14.28 4.10
CA GLY A 93 3.07 15.03 3.79
C GLY A 93 4.22 14.16 3.24
N CYS A 94 3.91 13.01 2.65
CA CYS A 94 4.91 12.09 2.09
C CYS A 94 4.73 11.86 0.60
N ALA A 95 5.71 11.20 -0.01
CA ALA A 95 5.56 10.65 -1.34
C ALA A 95 4.48 9.56 -1.31
N VAL A 96 3.41 9.79 -2.09
CA VAL A 96 2.32 8.84 -2.27
C VAL A 96 2.73 7.71 -3.23
N THR A 97 2.07 6.57 -3.11
CA THR A 97 2.33 5.37 -3.91
C THR A 97 2.13 5.64 -5.40
N ASN A 98 3.12 5.23 -6.20
CA ASN A 98 3.03 5.25 -7.65
C ASN A 98 2.50 3.91 -8.17
N GLU A 99 1.30 3.91 -8.78
CA GLU A 99 0.65 2.69 -9.29
C GLU A 99 1.45 1.97 -10.40
N THR A 100 2.33 2.70 -11.10
CA THR A 100 3.17 2.13 -12.16
C THR A 100 4.40 1.40 -11.62
N MET A 101 4.74 1.63 -10.35
CA MET A 101 5.87 0.96 -9.69
C MET A 101 5.35 -0.23 -8.91
N PRO A 102 5.93 -1.44 -9.11
CA PRO A 102 5.54 -2.60 -8.34
C PRO A 102 5.92 -2.42 -6.87
N ILE A 103 5.07 -2.90 -5.96
CA ILE A 103 5.40 -3.00 -4.53
C ILE A 103 5.94 -4.40 -4.28
N LYS A 104 7.18 -4.51 -3.79
CA LYS A 104 7.78 -5.79 -3.42
C LYS A 104 7.25 -6.22 -2.06
N VAL A 105 6.83 -7.48 -1.96
CA VAL A 105 6.37 -8.12 -0.73
C VAL A 105 7.17 -9.39 -0.50
N GLU A 106 7.70 -9.54 0.71
CA GLU A 106 8.36 -10.74 1.20
C GLU A 106 7.61 -11.24 2.44
N ILE A 107 7.24 -12.52 2.45
CA ILE A 107 6.55 -13.15 3.58
C ILE A 107 7.37 -14.33 4.05
N LYS A 108 7.68 -14.38 5.35
CA LYS A 108 8.38 -15.45 6.05
C LYS A 108 7.46 -16.09 7.09
N TRP A 109 7.40 -17.41 7.16
CA TRP A 109 6.60 -18.17 8.13
C TRP A 109 7.04 -19.64 8.16
N ASP A 110 6.97 -20.34 9.29
CA ASP A 110 7.28 -21.79 9.39
C ASP A 110 8.58 -22.21 8.64
N ASP A 111 9.65 -21.41 8.73
CA ASP A 111 10.93 -21.58 8.01
C ASP A 111 10.83 -21.52 6.47
N LYS A 112 9.70 -21.03 5.93
CA LYS A 112 9.47 -20.74 4.52
C LYS A 112 9.58 -19.25 4.24
N GLU A 113 9.85 -18.94 2.99
CA GLU A 113 9.95 -17.58 2.48
C GLU A 113 9.40 -17.53 1.05
N GLU A 114 8.55 -16.56 0.77
CA GLU A 114 8.06 -16.27 -0.58
C GLU A 114 8.15 -14.76 -0.85
N THR A 115 8.45 -14.42 -2.11
CA THR A 115 8.50 -13.03 -2.58
C THR A 115 7.63 -12.87 -3.81
N PHE A 116 6.84 -11.81 -3.85
CA PHE A 116 6.03 -11.43 -5.01
C PHE A 116 5.90 -9.91 -5.12
N HIS A 117 5.26 -9.45 -6.20
CA HIS A 117 5.11 -8.02 -6.49
C HIS A 117 3.64 -7.68 -6.70
N LEU A 118 3.16 -6.66 -6.01
CA LEU A 118 1.85 -6.08 -6.26
C LEU A 118 1.95 -5.11 -7.43
N LYS A 119 1.06 -5.25 -8.40
CA LYS A 119 0.98 -4.41 -9.60
C LYS A 119 -0.47 -4.07 -9.90
N THR A 120 -0.72 -3.01 -10.65
CA THR A 120 -2.05 -2.77 -11.21
C THR A 120 -2.44 -3.97 -12.05
N LYS A 121 -3.68 -4.44 -11.89
CA LYS A 121 -4.22 -5.52 -12.72
C LYS A 121 -4.26 -5.02 -14.15
N ASP A 122 -3.48 -5.64 -15.04
CA ASP A 122 -3.48 -5.31 -16.47
C ASP A 122 -4.93 -5.39 -16.98
N ARG A 123 -5.40 -4.29 -17.57
CA ARG A 123 -6.78 -4.12 -18.05
C ARG A 123 -6.92 -4.52 -19.51
#